data_AF-A0A161JUI6-F1
#
_entry.id   AF-A0A161JUI6-F1
#
_cell.length_a   1.000
_cell.length_b   1.000
_cell.length_c   1.000
_cell.angle_alpha   90.00
_cell.angle_beta   90.00
_cell.angle_gamma   90.00
#
_symmetry.space_group_name_H-M   'P 1'
#
loop_
_entity.id
_entity.type
_entity.pdbx_description
1 polymer ?
#
loop_
_entity_poly.entity_id
_entity_poly.type
_entity_poly.pdbx_seq_one_letter_code
_entity_poly.pdbx_strand_id
1 'polypeptide(L)' 'MKKYKLKNHFKGLKKGTHFYLIAESEFIGIKEYVLRTKDLAVRISINESELNRHFTLMHSYASKED' A
#
# COMPACT_ATOMS: atom_id res chain seq x y z
N MET A 1 5.80 -2.04 10.06
CA MET A 1 4.95 -2.43 8.90
C MET A 1 3.91 -1.35 8.61
N LYS A 2 3.81 -0.83 7.38
CA LYS A 2 2.84 0.22 7.02
C LYS A 2 1.47 -0.39 6.63
N LYS A 3 0.37 0.23 7.06
CA LYS A 3 -1.02 -0.14 6.73
C LYS A 3 -1.67 0.94 5.86
N TYR A 4 -2.30 0.55 4.76
CA TYR A 4 -3.00 1.45 3.85
C TYR A 4 -4.47 1.10 3.72
N LYS A 5 -5.30 2.08 3.36
CA LYS A 5 -6.73 1.92 3.07
C LYS A 5 -7.10 2.59 1.75
N LEU A 6 -7.94 1.94 0.95
CA LEU A 6 -8.47 2.53 -0.28
C LEU A 6 -9.42 3.71 -0.01
N LYS A 7 -9.16 4.84 -0.67
CA LYS A 7 -9.98 6.06 -0.68
C LYS A 7 -11.17 5.95 -1.64
N ASN A 8 -11.03 5.16 -2.71
CA ASN A 8 -11.99 4.96 -3.79
C ASN A 8 -11.91 3.51 -4.32
N HIS A 9 -12.81 3.13 -5.23
CA HIS A 9 -12.73 1.85 -5.92
C HIS A 9 -11.51 1.85 -6.85
N PHE A 10 -10.74 0.75 -6.87
CA PHE A 10 -9.49 0.68 -7.62
C PHE A 10 -9.18 -0.76 -8.02
N LYS A 11 -8.87 -1.00 -9.31
CA LYS A 11 -8.53 -2.34 -9.86
C LYS A 11 -9.50 -3.46 -9.41
N GLY A 12 -10.80 -3.18 -9.41
CA GLY A 12 -11.85 -4.13 -8.98
C GLY A 12 -12.02 -4.28 -7.45
N LEU A 13 -11.19 -3.60 -6.65
CA LEU A 13 -11.25 -3.64 -5.19
C LEU A 13 -12.10 -2.49 -4.66
N LYS A 14 -12.88 -2.78 -3.60
CA LYS A 14 -13.83 -1.82 -3.02
C LYS A 14 -13.13 -0.73 -2.22
N LYS A 15 -13.74 0.48 -2.23
CA LYS A 15 -13.35 1.56 -1.32
C LYS A 15 -13.34 1.03 0.12
N GLY A 16 -12.32 1.40 0.89
CA GLY A 16 -12.18 1.00 2.28
C GLY A 16 -11.49 -0.35 2.53
N THR A 17 -11.13 -1.11 1.48
CA THR A 17 -10.27 -2.30 1.64
C THR A 17 -8.92 -1.92 2.26
N HIS A 18 -8.44 -2.75 3.18
CA HIS A 18 -7.21 -2.54 3.93
C HIS A 18 -6.08 -3.41 3.40
N PHE A 19 -4.89 -2.83 3.37
CA PHE A 19 -3.68 -3.45 2.86
C PHE A 19 -2.50 -3.28 3.81
N TYR A 20 -1.60 -4.25 3.78
CA TYR A 20 -0.24 -4.16 4.29
C TYR A 20 0.70 -3.82 3.13
N LEU A 21 1.61 -2.88 3.36
CA LEU A 21 2.77 -2.72 2.49
C LEU A 21 3.78 -3.81 2.84
N ILE A 22 4.06 -4.67 1.87
CA ILE A 22 4.94 -5.83 2.06
C ILE A 22 6.28 -5.70 1.31
N ALA A 23 6.36 -4.83 0.32
CA ALA A 23 7.62 -4.44 -0.31
C ALA A 23 7.52 -3.01 -0.88
N GLU A 24 8.63 -2.29 -0.85
CA GLU A 24 8.83 -0.96 -1.42
C GLU A 24 10.19 -1.00 -2.12
N SER A 25 10.25 -0.54 -3.37
CA SER A 25 11.48 -0.50 -4.17
C SER A 25 11.56 0.78 -4.98
N GLU A 26 12.77 1.29 -5.17
CA GLU A 26 13.04 2.44 -6.02
C GLU A 26 14.18 2.11 -6.97
N PHE A 27 13.99 2.36 -8.27
CA PHE A 27 15.01 2.16 -9.29
C PHE A 27 14.99 3.32 -10.29
N ILE A 28 16.11 4.04 -10.39
CA ILE A 28 16.26 5.22 -11.27
C ILE A 28 15.10 6.22 -11.08
N GLY A 29 14.75 6.51 -9.83
CA GLY A 29 13.66 7.44 -9.46
C GLY A 29 12.24 6.91 -9.68
N ILE A 30 12.08 5.66 -10.12
CA ILE A 30 10.77 5.01 -10.24
C ILE A 30 10.52 4.21 -8.96
N LYS A 31 9.47 4.59 -8.22
CA LYS A 31 9.05 3.87 -7.00
C LYS A 31 7.89 2.93 -7.27
N GLU A 32 8.03 1.70 -6.80
CA GLU A 32 7.01 0.67 -6.81
C GLU A 32 6.72 0.15 -5.41
N TYR A 33 5.45 -0.18 -5.18
CA TYR A 33 4.91 -0.63 -3.91
C TYR A 33 4.11 -1.90 -4.11
N VAL A 34 4.37 -2.90 -3.27
CA VAL A 34 3.58 -4.13 -3.23
C VAL A 34 2.69 -4.11 -2.00
N LEU A 35 1.38 -4.10 -2.25
CA LEU A 35 0.34 -4.14 -1.22
C LEU A 35 -0.32 -5.52 -1.20
N ARG A 36 -0.62 -6.03 0.00
CA ARG A 36 -1.38 -7.26 0.21
C ARG A 36 -2.58 -7.01 1.11
N THR A 37 -3.74 -7.54 0.78
CA THR A 37 -4.95 -7.37 1.60
C THR A 37 -4.76 -7.95 3.00
N LYS A 38 -5.53 -7.45 3.97
CA LYS A 38 -5.45 -7.90 5.37
C LYS A 38 -5.70 -9.41 5.55
N ASP A 39 -6.59 -9.97 4.73
CA ASP A 39 -6.90 -11.41 4.67
C ASP A 39 -5.88 -12.23 3.88
N LEU A 40 -4.83 -11.58 3.37
CA LEU A 40 -3.73 -12.16 2.60
C LEU A 40 -4.14 -12.74 1.24
N ALA A 41 -5.39 -12.57 0.79
CA ALA A 41 -5.91 -13.18 -0.43
C ALA A 41 -5.44 -12.49 -1.72
N VAL A 42 -5.27 -11.16 -1.71
CA VAL A 42 -4.96 -10.37 -2.91
C VAL A 42 -3.66 -9.61 -2.74
N ARG A 43 -2.81 -9.66 -3.77
CA ARG A 43 -1.58 -8.88 -3.90
C ARG A 43 -1.68 -7.96 -5.12
N ILE A 44 -1.31 -6.70 -4.96
CA ILE A 44 -1.23 -5.72 -6.05
C ILE A 44 0.13 -5.01 -6.02
N SER A 45 0.67 -4.74 -7.21
CA SER A 45 1.79 -3.81 -7.39
C SER A 45 1.23 -2.49 -7.92
N ILE A 46 1.71 -1.38 -7.36
CA ILE A 46 1.30 -0.03 -7.74
C ILE A 46 2.51 0.91 -7.73
N ASN A 47 2.44 1.98 -8.52
CA ASN A 47 3.44 3.05 -8.49
C ASN A 47 3.11 4.13 -7.44
N GLU A 48 4.02 5.08 -7.25
CA GLU A 48 3.87 6.21 -6.31
C GLU A 48 2.62 7.07 -6.59
N SER A 49 2.32 7.34 -7.86
CA SER A 49 1.15 8.14 -8.26
C SER A 49 -0.16 7.45 -7.88
N GLU A 50 -0.26 6.15 -8.15
CA GLU A 50 -1.40 5.32 -7.76
C GLU A 50 -1.55 5.25 -6.25
N LEU A 51 -0.44 5.07 -5.50
CA LEU A 51 -0.45 5.05 -4.04
C LEU A 51 -1.02 6.36 -3.48
N ASN A 52 -0.50 7.50 -3.93
CA ASN A 52 -0.92 8.82 -3.46
C ASN A 52 -2.39 9.13 -3.79
N ARG A 53 -2.82 8.79 -5.01
CA ARG A 53 -4.19 9.06 -5.49
C ARG A 53 -5.23 8.16 -4.81
N HIS A 54 -4.94 6.87 -4.63
CA HIS A 54 -5.96 5.89 -4.26
C HIS A 54 -5.88 5.43 -2.80
N PHE A 55 -4.78 5.65 -2.09
CA PHE A 55 -4.57 5.07 -0.76
C PHE A 55 -4.30 6.13 0.31
N THR A 56 -4.77 5.86 1.53
CA THR A 56 -4.45 6.62 2.75
C THR A 56 -3.58 5.75 3.66
N LEU A 57 -2.44 6.26 4.12
CA LEU A 57 -1.65 5.62 5.18
C LEU A 57 -2.44 5.70 6.49
N MET A 58 -2.73 4.55 7.09
CA MET A 58 -3.49 4.45 8.35
C MET A 58 -2.58 4.35 9.56
N HIS A 59 -1.49 3.60 9.43
CA HIS A 59 -0.54 3.42 10.50
C HIS A 59 0.83 3.06 9.94
N SER A 60 1.88 3.62 10.53
CA SER A 60 3.26 3.23 10.28
C SER A 60 3.89 2.88 11.61
N TYR A 61 4.13 1.59 11.85
CA TYR A 61 5.02 1.19 12.93
C TYR A 61 6.44 1.42 12.40
N ALA A 62 7.05 2.55 12.77
CA ALA A 62 8.49 2.66 12.83
C ALA A 62 8.91 1.86 14.07
N SER A 63 9.78 0.88 13.91
CA SER A 63 10.49 0.35 15.08
C SER A 63 11.26 1.54 15.66
N LYS A 64 10.96 1.94 16.88
CA LYS A 64 11.97 2.68 17.65
C LYS A 64 13.11 1.69 17.81
N GLU A 65 14.27 2.01 17.24
CA GLU A 65 15.51 1.39 17.68
C GLU A 65 15.73 1.89 19.11
N ASP A 66 15.63 0.96 20.07
CA ASP A 66 16.12 1.12 21.45
C ASP A 66 17.62 0.77 21.50
#